data_AF-A0AAU8GWK5-F1
#
_entry.id   AF-A0AAU8GWK5-F1
#
_cell.length_a   1.000
_cell.length_b   1.000
_cell.length_c   1.000
_cell.angle_alpha   90.00
_cell.angle_beta   90.00
_cell.angle_gamma   90.00
#
_symmetry.space_group_name_H-M   'P 1'
#
loop_
_entity.id
_entity.type
_entity.pdbx_description
1 polymer ?
#
loop_
_entity_poly.entity_id
_entity_poly.type
_entity_poly.pdbx_seq_one_letter_code
_entity_poly.pdbx_strand_id
1 'polypeptide(L)' 'MQLMLDSEKFYQLIKKAVKEALQEEMLKLYLQNLPLVSKEEMQDIEELYGEPVKDREIEFIEEIEV' A
#
# COMPACT_ATOMS: atom_id res chain seq x y z
N MET A 1 -36.81 -18.25 -7.11
CA MET A 1 -35.52 -18.43 -6.41
C MET A 1 -35.38 -17.28 -5.42
N GLN A 2 -35.49 -17.55 -4.13
CA GLN A 2 -35.45 -16.52 -3.09
C GLN A 2 -34.02 -16.48 -2.53
N LEU A 3 -33.28 -15.43 -2.88
CA LEU A 3 -31.91 -15.21 -2.39
C LEU A 3 -31.99 -14.79 -0.91
N MET A 4 -31.87 -15.77 -0.02
CA MET A 4 -31.57 -15.53 1.40
C MET A 4 -30.10 -15.12 1.50
N LEU A 5 -29.83 -13.86 1.16
CA LEU A 5 -28.52 -13.25 1.35
C LEU A 5 -28.35 -12.97 2.84
N ASP A 6 -27.40 -13.67 3.45
CA ASP A 6 -26.86 -13.33 4.76
C ASP A 6 -26.37 -11.88 4.71
N SER A 7 -27.03 -11.02 5.48
CA SER A 7 -26.79 -9.57 5.48
C SER A 7 -25.34 -9.24 5.81
N GLU A 8 -24.70 -10.04 6.66
CA GLU A 8 -23.29 -9.84 7.02
C GLU A 8 -22.39 -10.11 5.80
N LYS A 9 -22.60 -11.23 5.10
CA LYS A 9 -21.82 -11.55 3.89
C LYS A 9 -22.01 -10.51 2.81
N PHE A 10 -23.23 -10.02 2.63
CA PHE A 10 -23.51 -8.98 1.65
C PHE A 10 -22.80 -7.66 2.00
N TYR A 11 -22.84 -7.26 3.27
CA TYR A 11 -22.11 -6.09 3.76
C TYR A 11 -20.59 -6.23 3.54
N GLN A 12 -20.01 -7.39 3.86
CA GLN A 12 -18.58 -7.64 3.65
C GLN A 12 -18.18 -7.59 2.17
N LEU A 13 -19.02 -8.09 1.26
CA LEU A 13 -18.77 -8.00 -0.18
C LEU A 13 -18.77 -6.55 -0.65
N ILE A 14 -19.73 -5.73 -0.21
CA ILE A 14 -19.78 -4.30 -0.53
C ILE A 14 -18.54 -3.60 0.03
N LYS A 15 -18.21 -3.85 1.30
CA LYS A 15 -17.06 -3.24 1.96
C LYS A 15 -15.75 -3.56 1.24
N LYS A 16 -15.60 -4.80 0.78
CA LYS A 16 -14.43 -5.23 0.00
C LYS A 16 -14.35 -4.49 -1.34
N ALA A 17 -15.44 -4.46 -2.10
CA ALA A 17 -15.47 -3.76 -3.39
C ALA A 17 -15.15 -2.26 -3.26
N VAL A 18 -15.70 -1.60 -2.23
CA VAL A 18 -15.41 -0.19 -1.95
C VAL A 18 -13.94 0.01 -1.56
N LYS A 19 -13.39 -0.87 -0.72
CA LYS A 19 -11.99 -0.80 -0.31
C LYS A 19 -11.05 -0.93 -1.50
N GLU A 20 -11.29 -1.89 -2.39
CA GLU A 20 -10.48 -2.11 -3.59
C GLU A 20 -10.50 -0.88 -4.51
N ALA A 21 -11.69 -0.33 -4.79
CA ALA A 21 -11.83 0.88 -5.58
C ALA A 21 -11.08 2.09 -4.98
N LEU A 22 -11.15 2.27 -3.65
CA LEU A 22 -10.42 3.34 -2.97
C LEU A 22 -8.91 3.13 -3.04
N GLN A 23 -8.43 1.89 -2.90
CA GLN A 23 -6.99 1.59 -2.98
C GLN A 23 -6.43 1.91 -4.36
N GLU A 24 -7.16 1.59 -5.43
CA GLU A 24 -6.75 1.91 -6.80
C GLU A 24 -6.68 3.42 -7.04
N GLU A 25 -7.71 4.17 -6.63
CA GLU A 25 -7.72 5.63 -6.78
C GLU A 25 -6.64 6.30 -5.91
N MET A 26 -6.39 5.81 -4.69
CA MET A 26 -5.30 6.30 -3.84
C MET A 26 -3.93 6.08 -4.47
N LEU A 27 -3.68 4.91 -5.06
CA LEU A 27 -2.43 4.63 -5.75
C LEU A 27 -2.23 5.58 -6.93
N LYS A 28 -3.29 5.77 -7.72
CA LYS A 28 -3.26 6.70 -8.85
C LYS A 28 -2.98 8.13 -8.41
N LEU A 29 -3.65 8.61 -7.37
CA LEU A 29 -3.38 9.92 -6.78
C LEU A 29 -1.94 10.02 -6.27
N TYR A 30 -1.43 8.99 -5.60
CA TYR A 30 -0.06 8.97 -5.13
C TYR A 30 0.93 9.13 -6.28
N LEU A 31 0.79 8.32 -7.34
CA LEU A 31 1.66 8.38 -8.53
C LEU A 31 1.57 9.72 -9.26
N GLN A 32 0.39 10.33 -9.34
CA GLN A 32 0.19 11.64 -9.96
C GLN A 32 0.84 12.78 -9.17
N ASN A 33 1.00 12.61 -7.86
CA ASN A 33 1.58 13.61 -6.98
C ASN A 33 3.06 13.36 -6.68
N LEU A 34 3.68 12.33 -7.29
CA LEU A 34 5.13 12.15 -7.18
C LEU A 34 5.84 13.34 -7.81
N PRO A 35 6.83 13.93 -7.14
CA PRO A 35 7.60 15.03 -7.71
C PRO A 35 8.34 14.53 -8.95
N LEU A 36 8.34 15.34 -9.99
CA LEU A 36 9.20 15.09 -11.14
C LEU A 36 10.64 15.32 -10.68
N VAL A 37 11.48 14.30 -10.81
CA VAL A 37 12.92 14.42 -10.55
C VAL A 37 13.67 14.40 -11.88
N SER A 38 14.69 15.26 -11.97
CA SER A 38 15.63 15.24 -13.10
C SER A 38 16.50 13.98 -13.05
N LYS A 39 17.23 13.73 -14.15
CA LYS A 39 18.17 12.59 -14.20
C LYS A 39 19.31 12.75 -13.20
N GLU A 40 19.79 13.98 -13.00
CA GLU A 40 20.86 14.31 -12.05
C GLU A 40 20.36 14.09 -10.61
N GLU A 41 19.17 14.59 -10.28
CA GLU A 41 18.57 14.34 -8.96
C GLU A 41 18.31 12.86 -8.70
N MET A 42 17.91 12.09 -9.73
CA MET A 42 17.75 10.64 -9.58
C MET A 42 19.09 9.93 -9.34
N GLN A 43 20.17 10.36 -9.99
CA GLN A 43 21.52 9.84 -9.74
C GLN A 43 21.96 10.11 -8.30
N ASP A 44 21.72 11.32 -7.79
CA ASP A 44 22.02 11.67 -6.39
C ASP A 44 21.21 10.81 -5.41
N ILE A 45 19.93 10.56 -5.70
CA ILE A 45 19.07 9.68 -4.89
C ILE A 45 19.60 8.24 -4.90
N GLU A 46 19.99 7.72 -6.06
CA GLU A 46 20.55 6.38 -6.20
C GLU A 46 21.90 6.25 -5.48
N GLU A 47 22.76 7.27 -5.51
CA GLU A 47 24.03 7.27 -4.78
C GLU A 47 23.82 7.28 -3.26
N LEU A 48 22.86 8.08 -2.78
CA LEU A 48 22.60 8.25 -1.34
C LEU A 48 21.77 7.11 -0.73
N TYR A 49 20.86 6.52 -1.50
CA TYR A 49 19.82 5.60 -1.00
C TYR A 49 19.64 4.33 -1.83
N GLY A 50 20.32 4.19 -2.97
CA GLY A 50 20.05 3.17 -3.99
C GLY A 50 20.45 1.74 -3.60
N GLU A 51 21.31 1.57 -2.59
CA GLU A 51 21.49 0.27 -1.96
C GLU A 51 20.51 0.13 -0.79
N PRO A 52 19.54 -0.81 -0.81
CA PRO A 52 18.89 -1.22 0.42
C PRO A 52 20.01 -1.65 1.39
N VAL A 53 19.99 -1.12 2.62
CA VAL A 53 20.92 -1.53 3.67
C VAL A 53 20.95 -3.05 3.69
N LYS A 54 22.08 -3.65 3.25
CA LYS A 54 22.29 -5.10 3.24
C LYS A 54 21.88 -5.63 4.60
N ASP A 55 20.92 -6.54 4.61
CA ASP A 55 20.38 -7.24 5.78
C ASP A 55 20.51 -6.45 7.07
N ARG A 56 19.53 -5.57 7.36
CA ARG A 56 19.28 -5.30 8.77
C ARG A 56 18.90 -6.66 9.35
N GLU A 57 19.77 -7.22 10.20
CA GLU A 57 19.39 -8.31 11.08
C GLU A 57 18.02 -7.95 11.64
N ILE A 58 17.06 -8.85 11.50
CA ILE A 58 15.68 -8.64 11.98
C ILE A 58 15.81 -8.43 13.49
N GLU A 59 15.95 -7.18 13.92
CA GLU A 59 15.88 -6.83 15.34
C GLU A 59 14.47 -7.20 15.78
N PHE A 60 14.41 -8.13 16.73
CA PHE A 60 13.21 -8.73 17.30
C PHE A 60 12.15 -7.64 17.55
N ILE A 61 11.03 -7.70 16.82
CA ILE A 61 9.85 -6.91 17.14
C ILE A 61 9.09 -7.74 18.17
N GLU A 62 9.09 -7.32 19.43
CA GLU A 62 8.18 -7.91 20.42
C GLU A 62 6.75 -7.55 20.01
N GLU A 63 5.91 -8.57 19.79
CA GLU A 63 4.48 -8.38 19.66
C GLU A 63 3.94 -7.86 20.99
N ILE A 64 3.49 -6.61 21.01
CA ILE A 64 2.67 -6.10 22.11
C ILE A 64 1.27 -6.66 21.90
N GLU A 65 0.87 -7.63 22.75
CA GLU A 65 -0.53 -8.04 22.86
C GLU A 65 -1.39 -6.83 23.26
N VAL A 66 -2.48 -6.60 22.50
CA VAL A 66 -3.53 -5.62 22.82
C VAL A 66 -4.71 -6.33 23.48
#